data_AF-A0A2M7RVF1-F1
#
_entry.id   AF-A0A2M7RVF1-F1
#
_cell.length_a   1.000
_cell.length_b   1.000
_cell.length_c   1.000
_cell.angle_alpha   90.00
_cell.angle_beta   90.00
_cell.angle_gamma   90.00
#
_symmetry.space_group_name_H-M   'P 1'
#
loop_
_entity.id
_entity.type
_entity.pdbx_description
1 polymer ?
#
loop_
_entity_poly.entity_id
_entity_poly.type
_entity_poly.pdbx_seq_one_letter_code
_entity_poly.pdbx_strand_id
1 'polypeptide(L)' 'MKGIKTTGLILFLTALSIFTSLLFIGKFQLTEDTFNSFIKNKGIKSEVFIQDISKNVLGKEYDSQFDLSTD' A
#
# COMPACT_ATOMS: atom_id res chain seq x y z
N MET A 1 -17.10 -38.16 -6.44
CA MET A 1 -16.81 -37.37 -5.22
C MET A 1 -15.45 -36.67 -5.23
N LYS A 2 -14.33 -37.32 -5.61
CA LYS A 2 -13.01 -36.66 -5.66
C LYS A 2 -12.91 -35.58 -6.74
N GLY A 3 -13.38 -35.87 -7.97
CA GLY A 3 -13.32 -34.92 -9.09
C GLY A 3 -14.03 -33.59 -8.84
N ILE A 4 -15.31 -33.62 -8.41
CA ILE A 4 -16.10 -32.42 -8.12
C ILE A 4 -15.45 -31.56 -7.01
N LYS A 5 -14.88 -32.19 -5.98
CA LYS A 5 -14.16 -31.49 -4.91
C LYS A 5 -12.90 -30.81 -5.42
N THR A 6 -12.12 -31.49 -6.26
CA THR A 6 -10.91 -30.91 -6.87
C THR A 6 -11.24 -29.78 -7.83
N THR A 7 -12.29 -29.92 -8.66
CA THR A 7 -12.74 -28.85 -9.56
C THR A 7 -13.21 -27.61 -8.80
N GLY A 8 -13.98 -27.78 -7.72
CA GLY A 8 -14.40 -26.67 -6.86
C GLY A 8 -13.22 -25.99 -6.17
N LEU A 9 -12.23 -26.76 -5.71
CA LEU A 9 -11.01 -26.22 -5.11
C LEU A 9 -10.18 -25.43 -6.12
N ILE A 10 -9.99 -25.94 -7.34
CA ILE A 10 -9.25 -25.22 -8.40
C ILE A 10 -9.94 -23.91 -8.72
N LEU A 11 -11.27 -23.93 -8.93
CA LEU A 11 -12.04 -22.72 -9.21
C LEU A 11 -11.90 -21.69 -8.08
N PHE A 12 -11.98 -22.14 -6.82
CA PHE A 12 -11.81 -21.29 -5.65
C PHE A 12 -10.41 -20.67 -5.60
N LEU A 13 -9.36 -21.47 -5.77
CA LEU A 13 -7.98 -20.97 -5.73
C LEU A 13 -7.65 -20.00 -6.86
N THR A 14 -8.21 -20.23 -8.06
CA THR A 14 -8.07 -19.30 -9.19
C THR A 14 -8.76 -17.97 -8.88
N ALA A 15 -10.01 -18.01 -8.40
CA ALA A 15 -10.73 -16.80 -8.04
C ALA A 15 -10.04 -16.05 -6.88
N LEU A 16 -9.56 -16.77 -5.88
CA LEU A 16 -8.81 -16.21 -4.77
C LEU A 16 -7.50 -15.57 -5.24
N SER A 17 -6.76 -16.22 -6.13
CA SER A 17 -5.50 -15.67 -6.67
C SER A 17 -5.75 -14.35 -7.40
N ILE A 18 -6.76 -14.31 -8.27
CA ILE A 18 -7.17 -13.09 -8.98
C ILE A 18 -7.57 -12.01 -7.97
N PHE A 19 -8.40 -12.35 -6.98
CA PHE A 19 -8.82 -11.41 -5.95
C PHE A 19 -7.64 -10.84 -5.16
N THR A 20 -6.70 -11.69 -4.72
CA THR A 20 -5.52 -11.22 -3.97
C THR A 20 -4.55 -10.41 -4.83
N SER A 21 -4.50 -10.63 -6.14
CA SER A 21 -3.65 -9.84 -7.04
C SER A 21 -4.05 -8.37 -7.09
N LEU A 22 -5.32 -8.04 -6.83
CA LEU A 22 -5.81 -6.66 -6.77
C LEU A 22 -5.10 -5.83 -5.69
N LEU A 23 -4.62 -6.46 -4.62
CA LEU A 23 -3.90 -5.75 -3.53
C LEU A 23 -2.54 -5.19 -3.97
N PHE A 24 -2.02 -5.67 -5.09
CA PHE A 24 -0.72 -5.28 -5.65
C PHE A 24 -0.85 -4.28 -6.81
N ILE A 25 -2.07 -3.88 -7.18
CA ILE A 25 -2.33 -2.98 -8.31
C ILE A 25 -2.88 -1.67 -7.77
N GLY A 26 -2.17 -0.57 -8.02
CA GLY A 26 -2.62 0.77 -7.66
C GLY A 26 -1.54 1.82 -7.87
N LYS A 27 -1.84 3.05 -7.49
CA LYS A 27 -0.85 4.11 -7.29
C LYS A 27 -1.00 4.64 -5.87
N PHE A 28 0.10 4.65 -5.14
CA PHE A 28 0.14 5.07 -3.74
C PHE A 28 1.03 6.30 -3.63
N GLN A 29 0.59 7.31 -2.89
CA GLN A 29 1.34 8.55 -2.73
C GLN A 29 1.02 9.16 -1.37
N LEU A 30 2.05 9.67 -0.69
CA LEU A 30 1.87 10.53 0.48
C LEU A 30 1.55 11.95 0.01
N THR A 31 0.35 12.44 0.34
CA THR A 31 -0.09 13.79 0.01
C THR A 31 0.27 14.79 1.12
N GLU A 32 0.44 16.06 0.75
CA GLU A 32 0.76 17.14 1.69
C GLU A 32 -0.29 17.27 2.79
N ASP A 33 -1.58 17.21 2.42
CA ASP A 33 -2.68 17.32 3.38
C ASP A 33 -2.64 16.20 4.44
N THR A 34 -2.32 14.98 4.01
CA THR A 34 -2.22 13.81 4.89
C THR A 34 -1.00 13.93 5.79
N PHE A 35 0.15 14.33 5.24
CA PHE A 35 1.39 14.49 5.98
C PHE A 35 1.32 15.62 7.01
N ASN A 36 0.80 16.78 6.62
CA ASN A 36 0.61 17.94 7.50
C ASN A 36 -0.36 17.60 8.64
N SER A 37 -1.45 16.90 8.34
CA SER A 37 -2.39 16.41 9.36
C SER A 37 -1.71 15.43 10.32
N PHE A 38 -0.87 14.53 9.81
CA PHE A 38 -0.12 13.57 10.62
C PHE A 38 0.85 14.27 11.59
N ILE A 39 1.68 15.19 11.09
CA ILE A 39 2.63 15.97 11.91
C ILE A 39 1.89 16.70 13.03
N LYS A 40 0.81 17.40 12.69
CA LYS A 40 0.01 18.17 13.65
C LYS A 40 -0.62 17.27 14.72
N ASN A 41 -1.24 16.17 14.31
CA ASN A 41 -1.92 15.25 15.22
C ASN A 41 -0.95 14.50 16.15
N LYS A 42 0.26 14.21 15.68
CA LYS A 42 1.30 13.55 16.46
C LYS A 42 2.19 14.52 17.24
N GLY A 43 2.04 15.83 17.05
CA GLY A 43 2.87 16.85 17.69
C GLY A 43 4.35 16.77 17.31
N ILE A 44 4.65 16.31 16.09
CA ILE A 44 6.02 16.17 15.61
C ILE A 44 6.59 17.56 15.35
N LYS A 45 7.71 17.89 16.00
CA LYS A 45 8.41 19.19 15.87
C LYS A 45 9.81 19.06 15.27
N SER A 46 10.22 17.83 14.91
CA SER A 46 11.55 17.60 14.35
C SER A 46 11.61 18.11 12.92
N GLU A 47 12.30 19.23 12.72
CA GLU A 47 12.50 19.85 11.40
C GLU A 47 13.24 18.90 10.45
N VAL A 48 14.21 18.13 10.97
CA VAL A 48 15.00 17.16 10.18
C VAL A 48 14.11 16.07 9.63
N PHE A 49 13.20 15.52 10.46
CA PHE A 49 12.25 14.51 10.02
C PHE A 49 11.29 15.05 8.96
N ILE A 50 10.73 16.24 9.20
CA ILE A 50 9.78 16.86 8.27
C ILE A 50 10.46 17.13 6.92
N GLN A 51 11.68 17.67 6.94
CA GLN A 51 12.43 17.98 5.73
C GLN A 51 12.83 16.73 4.94
N ASP A 52 13.22 15.65 5.63
CA ASP A 52 13.62 14.40 5.00
C ASP A 52 12.45 13.74 4.26
N ILE A 53 11.31 13.60 4.94
CA ILE A 53 10.08 13.03 4.34
C ILE A 53 9.55 13.91 3.21
N SER A 54 9.56 15.24 3.37
CA SER A 54 9.14 16.18 2.32
C SER A 54 10.00 16.11 1.06
N LYS A 55 11.28 15.74 1.18
CA LYS A 55 12.18 15.61 0.02
C LYS A 55 12.11 14.22 -0.62
N ASN A 56 12.02 13.18 0.22
CA ASN A 56 12.27 11.81 -0.22
C ASN A 56 11.02 10.96 -0.40
N VAL A 57 9.85 11.36 0.12
CA VAL A 57 8.65 10.51 0.10
C VAL A 57 7.41 11.28 -0.37
N LEU A 58 7.31 12.55 0.00
CA LEU A 58 6.15 13.38 -0.33
C LEU A 58 5.99 13.57 -1.84
N GLY A 59 4.78 13.38 -2.35
CA GLY A 59 4.48 13.62 -3.76
C GLY A 59 4.95 12.52 -4.72
N LYS A 60 5.74 11.54 -4.27
CA LYS A 60 6.18 10.41 -5.09
C LYS A 60 5.05 9.40 -5.28
N GLU A 61 4.92 8.91 -6.51
CA GLU A 61 4.01 7.80 -6.84
C GLU A 61 4.74 6.47 -6.67
N TYR A 62 4.09 5.53 -5.99
CA TYR A 62 4.55 4.17 -5.76
C TYR A 62 3.57 3.20 -6.40
N ASP A 63 4.09 2.20 -7.10
CA ASP A 63 3.27 1.19 -7.79
C ASP A 63 2.58 0.23 -6.81
N SER A 64 3.12 0.08 -5.59
CA SER A 64 2.49 -0.68 -4.52
C SER A 64 2.67 -0.04 -3.13
N GLN A 65 1.78 -0.41 -2.21
CA GLN A 65 1.90 -0.07 -0.80
C GLN A 65 3.18 -0.60 -0.14
N PHE A 66 3.77 -1.67 -0.69
CA PHE A 66 5.00 -2.25 -0.19
C PHE A 66 6.22 -1.41 -0.57
N ASP A 67 6.21 -0.84 -1.78
CA ASP A 67 7.27 0.05 -2.24
C ASP A 67 7.34 1.32 -1.39
N LEU A 68 6.18 1.91 -1.06
CA LEU A 68 6.09 3.03 -0.13
C LEU A 68 6.65 2.72 1.27
N SER A 69 6.55 1.47 1.73
CA SER A 69 6.99 1.08 3.08
C SER A 69 8.48 0.77 3.21
N THR A 70 9.18 0.63 2.07
CA THR A 70 10.59 0.23 2.02
C THR A 70 11.53 1.41 1.81
N ASP A 71 11.04 2.50 1.20
CA ASP A 71 11.69 3.82 1.15
C ASP A 71 11.67 4.50 2.53
#